data_AF-A0A0V0GLQ6-F1
#
_entry.id   AF-A0A0V0GLQ6-F1
#
_cell.length_a   1.000
_cell.length_b   1.000
_cell.length_c   1.000
_cell.angle_alpha   90.00
_cell.angle_beta   90.00
_cell.angle_gamma   90.00
#
_symmetry.space_group_name_H-M   'P 1'
#
loop_
_entity.id
_entity.type
_entity.pdbx_description
1 polymer ?
#
loop_
_entity_poly.entity_id
_entity_poly.type
_entity_poly.pdbx_seq_one_letter_code
_entity_poly.pdbx_strand_id
1 'polypeptide(L)'
;KKALKTFPIITYTTELKHPRLDSECVICLSEFQIGEKIKVLPKCNHGFHDRCIDKWLNSHSSCPTCRHCLIETCQRIDPISLAPIQEVILRIEPLQREDAISNN
;
A
#
# COMPACT_ATOMS: atom_id res chain seq x y z
N LYS A 1 -15.07 -17.62 3.09
CA LYS A 1 -14.99 -16.17 3.46
C LYS A 1 -15.92 -15.39 2.53
N LYS A 2 -17.09 -14.92 3.01
CA LYS A 2 -18.19 -14.34 2.18
C LYS A 2 -18.17 -12.80 2.05
N ALA A 3 -17.23 -12.09 2.70
CA ALA A 3 -17.23 -10.63 2.80
C ALA A 3 -16.89 -9.87 1.50
N LEU A 4 -16.38 -10.55 0.47
CA LEU A 4 -15.97 -9.93 -0.79
C LEU A 4 -17.14 -9.66 -1.74
N LYS A 5 -18.29 -10.31 -1.53
CA LYS A 5 -19.45 -10.22 -2.43
C LYS A 5 -20.29 -8.96 -2.23
N THR A 6 -20.09 -8.24 -1.13
CA THR A 6 -20.88 -7.06 -0.75
C THR A 6 -20.21 -5.75 -1.11
N PHE A 7 -18.98 -5.77 -1.62
CA PHE A 7 -18.32 -4.54 -2.05
C PHE A 7 -18.91 -4.03 -3.37
N PRO A 8 -19.15 -2.71 -3.49
CA PRO A 8 -19.66 -2.12 -4.72
C PRO A 8 -18.68 -2.38 -5.87
N ILE A 9 -19.22 -2.89 -6.98
CA ILE A 9 -18.50 -3.10 -8.22
C ILE A 9 -19.03 -2.09 -9.22
N ILE A 10 -18.11 -1.34 -9.83
CA ILE A 10 -18.39 -0.45 -10.94
C ILE A 10 -17.70 -1.00 -12.19
N THR A 11 -18.23 -0.67 -13.36
CA THR A 11 -17.55 -0.96 -14.62
C THR A 11 -16.76 0.27 -15.02
N TYR A 12 -15.47 0.12 -15.29
CA TYR A 12 -14.64 1.23 -15.75
C TYR A 12 -15.08 1.66 -17.16
N THR A 13 -15.32 2.96 -17.32
CA THR A 13 -15.59 3.59 -18.61
C THR A 13 -14.82 4.90 -18.70
N THR A 14 -14.44 5.30 -19.91
CA THR A 14 -13.70 6.54 -20.17
C THR A 14 -14.47 7.81 -19.82
N GLU A 15 -15.80 7.71 -19.72
CA GLU A 15 -16.69 8.82 -19.37
C GLU A 15 -16.87 8.99 -17.86
N LEU A 16 -16.58 7.94 -17.06
CA LEU A 16 -16.64 8.00 -15.61
C LEU A 16 -15.34 8.58 -15.03
N LYS A 17 -15.21 9.91 -15.10
CA LYS A 17 -14.22 10.64 -14.28
C LYS A 17 -14.65 10.60 -12.81
N HIS A 18 -14.48 9.46 -12.14
CA HIS A 18 -14.71 9.35 -10.71
C HIS A 18 -13.55 10.06 -9.97
N PRO A 19 -13.80 11.12 -9.19
CA PRO A 19 -12.75 11.96 -8.61
C PRO A 19 -11.89 11.28 -7.52
N ARG A 20 -12.18 10.02 -7.18
CA ARG A 20 -11.49 9.27 -6.12
C ARG A 20 -10.98 7.90 -6.58
N LEU A 21 -11.06 7.62 -7.88
CA LEU A 21 -10.57 6.39 -8.45
C LEU A 21 -9.34 6.72 -9.29
N ASP A 22 -8.20 6.13 -8.94
CA ASP A 22 -6.99 6.20 -9.77
C ASP A 22 -7.23 5.51 -11.12
N SER A 23 -6.45 5.88 -12.14
CA SER A 23 -6.53 5.23 -13.47
C SER A 23 -5.79 3.88 -13.53
N GLU A 24 -5.13 3.48 -12.44
CA GLU A 24 -4.28 2.30 -12.38
C GLU A 24 -4.59 1.45 -11.13
N CYS A 25 -4.47 0.13 -11.29
CA CYS A 25 -4.56 -0.81 -10.18
C CYS A 25 -3.19 -1.00 -9.50
N VAL A 26 -3.02 -0.53 -8.27
CA VAL A 26 -1.74 -0.66 -7.53
C VAL A 26 -1.33 -2.10 -7.21
N ILE A 27 -2.24 -3.07 -7.38
CA ILE A 27 -1.97 -4.49 -7.09
C ILE A 27 -1.23 -5.15 -8.26
N CYS A 28 -1.62 -4.83 -9.50
CA CYS A 28 -0.99 -5.36 -10.71
C CYS A 28 -0.17 -4.30 -11.48
N LEU A 29 -0.17 -3.04 -11.02
CA LEU A 29 0.52 -1.91 -11.64
C LEU A 29 0.16 -1.76 -13.13
N SER A 30 -1.13 -1.90 -13.43
CA SER A 30 -1.67 -1.86 -14.79
C SER A 30 -2.87 -0.93 -14.86
N GLU A 31 -2.96 -0.17 -15.95
CA GLU A 31 -4.06 0.77 -16.21
C GLU A 31 -5.40 0.05 -16.35
N PHE A 32 -6.47 0.73 -15.93
CA PHE A 32 -7.82 0.22 -16.09
C PHE A 32 -8.30 0.33 -17.54
N GLN A 33 -8.90 -0.73 -18.05
CA GLN A 33 -9.47 -0.80 -19.39
C GLN A 33 -11.00 -0.70 -19.36
N ILE A 34 -11.56 -0.16 -20.44
CA ILE A 34 -13.01 0.01 -20.58
C ILE A 34 -13.70 -1.36 -20.51
N GLY A 35 -14.74 -1.46 -19.69
CA GLY A 35 -15.46 -2.71 -19.47
C GLY A 35 -14.89 -3.57 -18.33
N GLU A 36 -13.76 -3.20 -17.75
CA GLU A 36 -13.23 -3.90 -16.59
C GLU A 36 -14.05 -3.65 -15.34
N LYS A 37 -14.15 -4.68 -14.50
CA LYS A 37 -14.87 -4.61 -13.22
C LYS A 37 -13.93 -4.11 -12.13
N ILE A 38 -14.23 -2.93 -11.62
CA ILE A 38 -13.48 -2.30 -10.55
C ILE A 38 -14.30 -2.40 -9.27
N LYS A 39 -13.70 -3.00 -8.26
CA LYS A 39 -14.31 -3.17 -6.95
C LYS A 39 -13.80 -2.06 -6.03
N VAL A 40 -14.74 -1.30 -5.49
CA VAL A 40 -14.47 -0.12 -4.66
C VAL A 40 -14.69 -0.46 -3.20
N LEU A 41 -13.77 -0.04 -2.34
CA LEU A 41 -13.84 -0.33 -0.91
C LEU A 41 -14.68 0.73 -0.20
N PRO A 42 -15.75 0.36 0.52
CA PRO A 42 -16.73 1.32 1.03
C PRO A 42 -16.20 2.25 2.14
N LYS A 43 -15.10 1.87 2.81
CA LYS A 43 -14.51 2.66 3.91
C LYS A 43 -13.53 3.74 3.45
N CYS A 44 -12.86 3.53 2.32
CA CYS A 44 -11.81 4.45 1.83
C CYS A 44 -12.00 4.88 0.37
N ASN A 45 -12.99 4.33 -0.33
CA ASN A 45 -13.34 4.62 -1.72
C ASN A 45 -12.24 4.37 -2.77
N HIS A 46 -11.13 3.71 -2.41
CA HIS A 46 -10.16 3.23 -3.40
C HIS A 46 -10.75 2.07 -4.20
N GLY A 47 -10.44 2.01 -5.49
CA GLY A 47 -10.87 0.93 -6.38
C GLY A 47 -9.70 0.18 -7.00
N PHE A 48 -9.97 -1.10 -7.25
CA PHE A 48 -9.00 -2.07 -7.77
C PHE A 48 -9.73 -3.03 -8.70
N HIS A 49 -9.02 -3.75 -9.56
CA HIS A 49 -9.66 -4.84 -10.31
C HIS A 49 -10.29 -5.84 -9.36
N ASP A 50 -11.53 -6.27 -9.66
CA ASP A 50 -12.26 -7.27 -8.88
C ASP A 50 -11.39 -8.51 -8.59
N ARG A 51 -10.69 -9.02 -9.61
CA ARG A 51 -9.78 -10.18 -9.46
C ARG A 51 -8.56 -9.89 -8.58
N CYS A 52 -8.00 -8.69 -8.67
CA CYS A 52 -6.80 -8.31 -7.95
C CYS A 52 -7.09 -8.12 -6.45
N ILE A 53 -8.17 -7.41 -6.12
CA ILE A 53 -8.55 -7.20 -4.72
C ILE A 53 -9.05 -8.49 -4.07
N ASP A 54 -9.76 -9.36 -4.80
CA ASP A 54 -10.17 -10.65 -4.27
C ASP A 54 -8.97 -11.55 -3.92
N LYS A 55 -7.90 -11.52 -4.74
CA LYS A 55 -6.64 -12.20 -4.42
C LYS A 55 -5.94 -11.58 -3.22
N TRP A 56 -5.83 -10.25 -3.18
CA TRP A 56 -5.21 -9.55 -2.05
C TRP A 56 -5.91 -9.88 -0.73
N LEU A 57 -7.25 -9.86 -0.74
CA LEU A 57 -8.07 -10.11 0.44
C LEU A 57 -8.18 -11.58 0.85
N ASN A 58 -7.55 -12.48 0.09
CA ASN A 58 -7.38 -13.86 0.52
C ASN A 58 -6.40 -13.94 1.72
N SER A 59 -5.32 -13.16 1.64
CA SER A 59 -4.23 -13.12 2.62
C SER A 59 -4.29 -11.91 3.55
N HIS A 60 -4.81 -10.77 3.07
CA HIS A 60 -4.87 -9.52 3.81
C HIS A 60 -6.32 -9.09 4.07
N SER A 61 -6.54 -8.18 5.01
CA SER A 61 -7.89 -7.63 5.29
C SER A 61 -7.89 -6.10 5.35
N SER A 62 -6.89 -5.50 4.70
CA SER A 62 -6.66 -4.06 4.65
C SER A 62 -6.58 -3.56 3.20
N CYS A 63 -6.86 -2.27 3.00
CA CYS A 63 -6.73 -1.60 1.71
C CYS A 63 -5.24 -1.52 1.29
N PRO A 64 -4.87 -1.91 0.06
CA PRO A 64 -3.50 -1.78 -0.44
C PRO A 64 -2.96 -0.34 -0.45
N THR A 65 -3.83 0.64 -0.73
CA THR A 65 -3.42 2.06 -0.85
C THR A 65 -3.28 2.75 0.50
N CYS A 66 -4.32 2.66 1.36
CA CYS A 66 -4.35 3.43 2.61
C CYS A 66 -4.26 2.59 3.89
N ARG A 67 -4.06 1.28 3.77
CA ARG A 67 -3.92 0.32 4.89
C ARG A 67 -5.11 0.25 5.85
N HIS A 68 -6.25 0.87 5.52
CA HIS A 68 -7.47 0.79 6.31
C HIS A 68 -8.02 -0.65 6.33
N CYS A 69 -8.33 -1.14 7.53
CA CYS A 69 -8.94 -2.45 7.71
C CYS A 69 -10.41 -2.44 7.23
N LEU A 70 -10.80 -3.52 6.55
CA LEU A 70 -12.08 -3.65 5.86
C LEU A 70 -13.07 -4.54 6.61
N ILE A 71 -12.59 -5.23 7.65
CA ILE A 71 -13.37 -6.12 8.50
C ILE A 71 -13.36 -5.50 9.89
N GLU A 72 -14.54 -5.30 10.47
CA GLU A 72 -14.75 -4.76 11.82
C GLU A 72 -14.10 -5.63 12.93
N THR A 73 -13.72 -6.87 12.57
CA THR A 73 -13.08 -7.88 13.42
C THR A 73 -11.62 -8.16 13.08
N CYS A 74 -10.89 -7.24 12.44
CA CYS A 74 -9.45 -7.19 12.71
C CYS A 74 -9.32 -6.81 14.19
N GLN A 75 -9.36 -7.84 15.06
CA GLN A 75 -8.83 -7.72 16.39
C GLN A 75 -7.44 -7.13 16.20
N ARG A 76 -7.33 -5.93 16.77
CA ARG A 76 -6.07 -5.26 17.00
C ARG A 76 -5.14 -6.36 17.51
N ILE A 77 -4.15 -6.76 16.73
CA ILE A 77 -2.90 -7.06 17.42
C ILE A 77 -2.49 -5.67 17.88
N ASP A 78 -2.60 -5.49 19.19
CA ASP A 78 -2.21 -4.31 19.92
C ASP A 78 -0.89 -3.75 19.35
N PRO A 79 -0.66 -2.43 19.41
CA PRO A 79 0.63 -1.83 19.09
C PRO A 79 1.68 -2.26 20.15
N ILE A 80 2.08 -3.52 20.15
CA ILE A 80 3.28 -4.04 20.79
C ILE A 80 4.18 -4.57 19.68
N SER A 81 4.55 -3.66 18.78
CA SER A 81 5.78 -3.78 17.99
C SER A 81 6.28 -2.38 17.59
N LEU A 82 6.23 -1.43 18.52
CA LEU A 82 7.35 -0.50 18.64
C LEU A 82 8.37 -1.17 19.55
N ALA A 83 9.12 -2.14 19.00
CA ALA A 83 10.48 -2.27 19.49
C ALA A 83 11.18 -0.96 19.09
N PRO A 84 11.87 -0.28 20.01
CA PRO A 84 12.61 0.93 19.66
C PRO A 84 13.57 0.56 18.54
N ILE A 85 13.46 1.24 17.40
CA ILE A 85 14.57 1.33 16.46
C ILE A 85 15.70 1.98 17.22
N GLN A 86 16.61 1.17 17.76
CA GLN A 86 17.85 1.69 18.31
C GLN A 86 18.62 2.18 17.10
N GLU A 87 18.53 3.48 16.84
CA GLU A 87 19.41 4.17 15.90
C GLU A 87 20.83 3.81 16.28
N VAL A 88 21.43 2.87 15.54
CA VAL A 88 22.86 2.69 15.54
C VAL A 88 23.40 3.86 14.74
N ILE A 89 23.62 4.98 15.43
CA ILE A 89 24.46 6.07 14.94
C ILE A 89 25.87 5.49 14.86
N LEU A 90 26.24 4.96 13.69
CA LEU A 90 27.63 4.68 13.37
C LEU A 90 28.36 6.02 13.42
N ARG A 91 29.10 6.26 14.50
CA ARG A 91 30.08 7.35 14.56
C ARG A 91 31.17 6.99 13.54
N ILE A 92 31.06 7.52 12.34
CA ILE A 92 32.14 7.49 11.38
C ILE A 92 33.19 8.44 11.96
N GLU A 93 34.25 7.92 12.58
CA GLU A 93 35.39 8.74 12.96
C GLU A 93 36.00 9.34 11.69
N PRO A 94 36.21 10.67 11.64
CA PRO A 94 36.86 11.28 10.49
C PRO A 94 38.28 10.75 10.39
N LEU A 95 38.56 10.04 9.30
CA LEU A 95 39.88 9.56 8.90
C LEU A 95 40.81 10.78 8.87
N GLN A 96 41.68 10.90 9.87
CA GLN A 96 42.69 11.95 9.92
C GLN A 96 43.56 11.76 8.68
N ARG A 97 43.49 12.71 7.75
CA ARG A 97 44.40 12.79 6.62
C ARG A 97 45.78 13.08 7.20
N GLU A 98 46.65 12.08 7.21
CA GLU A 98 48.07 12.28 7.50
C GLU A 98 48.69 13.03 6.31
N ASP A 99 48.61 14.36 6.37
CA ASP A 99 49.45 15.25 5.59
C ASP A 99 50.87 15.18 6.18
N ALA A 100 51.68 14.23 5.70
CA ALA A 100 53.13 14.23 5.90
C ALA A 100 53.82 14.58 4.58
N ILE A 101 53.82 15.87 4.25
CA ILE A 101 54.88 16.45 3.43
C ILE A 101 56.01 16.78 4.40
N SER A 102 57.14 16.10 4.28
CA SER A 102 58.40 16.64 4.78
C SER A 102 59.51 16.41 3.76
N ASN A 103 59.82 17.50 3.06
CA ASN A 103 61.12 17.71 2.42
C ASN A 103 62.16 17.90 3.53
N ASN A 104 63.29 17.18 3.43
CA ASN A 104 64.66 17.71 3.59
C ASN A 104 65.68 16.59 3.37
#